data_AF-A0A3B6DIM3-F1
#
_entry.id   AF-A0A3B6DIM3-F1
#
_cell.length_a   1.000
_cell.length_b   1.000
_cell.length_c   1.000
_cell.angle_alpha   90.00
_cell.angle_beta   90.00
_cell.angle_gamma   90.00
#
_symmetry.space_group_name_H-M   'P 1'
#
loop_
_entity.id
_entity.type
_entity.pdbx_description
1 polymer ?
#
loop_
_entity_poly.entity_id
_entity_poly.type
_entity_poly.pdbx_seq_one_letter_code
_entity_poly.pdbx_strand_id
1 'polypeptide(L)'
;MRVKCTEKRKVNPYCFNRNMDCPANCPQSCYPDCNTCKPVCVCNTPGACGDPRFIGGDGNAFYFHGRRDADFCVVSDRDLHINAHFIGKSGHSGMSRDFTWIQAIAVLFDGHRLYLGARKTGTWDDAVEHLDITLDGEHATNGVLVAVAGKFSVRANAVPITGEESRVHRYGVTADDCLAHLELAFKFDALTDDVHGVVGQTYRSDYVNHFDVRASMPTMGGDATFTTSSLFAADCSVARYGVSRGNDGAAVQSELAGTVTCASGMDGKRVMCKK
;
A
#
# COMPACT_ATOMS: atom_id res chain seq x y z
N MET A 1 10.66 16.14 -9.82
CA MET A 1 11.07 16.14 -8.40
C MET A 1 12.57 15.83 -8.27
N ARG A 2 13.22 16.29 -7.18
CA ARG A 2 14.59 15.90 -6.80
C ARG A 2 14.59 15.18 -5.47
N VAL A 3 15.42 14.15 -5.36
CA VAL A 3 15.61 13.35 -4.15
C VAL A 3 17.07 13.36 -3.73
N LYS A 4 17.34 13.15 -2.45
CA LYS A 4 18.71 13.11 -1.91
C LYS A 4 18.81 12.17 -0.72
N CYS A 5 19.99 11.59 -0.53
CA CYS A 5 20.29 10.82 0.66
C CYS A 5 20.52 11.73 1.86
N THR A 6 19.72 11.53 2.91
CA THR A 6 19.85 12.20 4.21
C THR A 6 20.78 11.46 5.17
N GLU A 7 21.21 10.25 4.80
CA GLU A 7 22.10 9.42 5.59
C GLU A 7 23.38 9.10 4.83
N LYS A 8 24.50 9.05 5.55
CA LYS A 8 25.81 8.70 4.99
C LYS A 8 25.99 7.18 5.01
N ARG A 9 25.86 6.54 3.85
CA ARG A 9 26.10 5.09 3.70
C ARG A 9 27.59 4.80 3.52
N LYS A 10 28.09 3.74 4.16
CA LYS A 10 29.50 3.29 4.02
C LYS A 10 29.82 2.86 2.58
N VAL A 11 28.86 2.27 1.89
CA VAL A 11 29.04 1.71 0.53
C VAL A 11 29.21 2.82 -0.52
N ASN A 12 28.45 3.92 -0.41
CA ASN A 12 28.56 5.08 -1.31
C ASN A 12 28.58 6.40 -0.51
N PRO A 13 29.70 6.74 0.15
CA PRO A 13 29.78 7.91 1.04
C PRO A 13 29.58 9.25 0.32
N TYR A 14 29.92 9.33 -0.96
CA TYR A 14 29.78 10.53 -1.80
C TYR A 14 28.31 10.83 -2.17
N CYS A 15 27.38 9.91 -1.91
CA CYS A 15 25.97 10.12 -2.23
C CYS A 15 25.25 11.02 -1.22
N PHE A 16 25.80 11.18 -0.03
CA PHE A 16 25.22 12.00 1.03
C PHE A 16 25.01 13.44 0.55
N ASN A 17 23.79 13.97 0.74
CA ASN A 17 23.37 15.30 0.30
C ASN A 17 23.50 15.59 -1.21
N ARG A 18 23.73 14.57 -2.05
CA ARG A 18 23.71 14.73 -3.50
C ARG A 18 22.27 14.76 -4.00
N ASN A 19 21.89 15.82 -4.71
CA ASN A 19 20.62 15.90 -5.41
C ASN A 19 20.62 14.98 -6.63
N MET A 20 19.54 14.22 -6.81
CA MET A 20 19.27 13.34 -7.94
C MET A 20 17.89 13.67 -8.52
N ASP A 21 17.81 13.85 -9.83
CA ASP A 21 16.53 14.08 -10.51
C ASP A 21 15.77 12.76 -10.69
N CYS A 22 14.47 12.75 -10.40
CA CYS A 22 13.65 11.56 -10.63
C CYS A 22 13.59 11.21 -12.12
N PRO A 23 13.58 9.91 -12.48
CA PRO A 23 13.37 9.46 -13.86
C PRO A 23 12.08 10.03 -14.46
N ALA A 24 12.08 10.25 -15.78
CA ALA A 24 10.96 10.84 -16.51
C ALA A 24 9.68 10.00 -16.44
N ASN A 25 9.80 8.69 -16.24
CA ASN A 25 8.67 7.77 -16.10
C ASN A 25 8.10 7.70 -14.66
N CYS A 26 8.72 8.39 -13.69
CA CYS A 26 8.21 8.50 -12.32
C CYS A 26 8.59 9.88 -11.70
N PRO A 27 8.23 10.99 -12.37
CA PRO A 27 8.79 12.31 -12.07
C PRO A 27 8.41 12.84 -10.68
N GLN A 28 7.36 12.27 -10.08
CA GLN A 28 6.83 12.61 -8.75
C GLN A 28 6.86 11.42 -7.76
N SER A 29 7.26 10.23 -8.20
CA SER A 29 7.20 9.00 -7.38
C SER A 29 8.50 8.21 -7.44
N CYS A 30 9.56 8.86 -6.96
CA CYS A 30 10.87 8.26 -6.84
C CYS A 30 11.50 8.54 -5.48
N TYR A 31 12.49 7.73 -5.10
CA TYR A 31 13.24 7.88 -3.87
C TYR A 31 14.74 7.62 -4.10
N PRO A 32 15.61 8.12 -3.22
CA PRO A 32 17.05 7.91 -3.37
C PRO A 32 17.43 6.53 -2.80
N ASP A 33 17.98 5.65 -3.64
CA ASP A 33 18.71 4.48 -3.15
C ASP A 33 20.14 4.89 -2.83
N CYS A 34 20.41 5.06 -1.53
CA CYS A 34 21.70 5.49 -1.02
C CYS A 34 22.80 4.41 -1.10
N ASN A 35 22.44 3.15 -1.35
CA ASN A 35 23.40 2.08 -1.56
C ASN A 35 23.88 2.03 -3.00
N THR A 36 23.10 2.48 -3.98
CA THR A 36 23.51 2.52 -5.40
C THR A 36 23.75 3.95 -5.92
N CYS A 37 23.42 4.95 -5.11
CA CYS A 37 23.42 6.36 -5.45
C CYS A 37 22.63 6.70 -6.72
N LYS A 38 21.41 6.14 -6.80
CA LYS A 38 20.49 6.34 -7.93
C LYS A 38 19.08 6.68 -7.42
N PRO A 39 18.32 7.48 -8.16
CA PRO A 39 16.89 7.62 -7.93
C PRO A 39 16.17 6.37 -8.44
N VAL A 40 15.28 5.80 -7.64
CA VAL A 40 14.52 4.58 -7.93
C VAL A 40 13.03 4.93 -7.94
N CYS A 41 12.32 4.54 -9.00
CA CYS A 41 10.86 4.66 -9.07
C CYS A 41 10.20 3.67 -8.11
N VAL A 42 9.20 4.12 -7.35
CA VAL A 42 8.43 3.24 -6.44
C VAL A 42 7.87 2.03 -7.18
N CYS A 43 7.28 2.25 -8.36
CA CYS A 43 6.64 1.23 -9.19
C CYS A 43 7.55 0.23 -9.91
N ASN A 44 8.87 0.31 -9.67
CA ASN A 44 9.86 -0.61 -10.21
C ASN A 44 10.41 -1.57 -9.15
N THR A 45 9.78 -1.61 -7.98
CA THR A 45 10.18 -2.46 -6.84
C THR A 45 9.00 -3.29 -6.34
N PRO A 46 9.24 -4.39 -5.61
CA PRO A 46 8.16 -5.18 -5.03
C PRO A 46 7.17 -4.28 -4.27
N GLY A 47 5.88 -4.43 -4.54
CA GLY A 47 4.95 -3.33 -4.26
C GLY A 47 3.71 -3.36 -5.14
N ALA A 48 2.98 -2.24 -5.15
CA ALA A 48 1.74 -2.06 -5.89
C ALA A 48 1.67 -0.65 -6.49
N CYS A 49 1.27 -0.54 -7.77
CA CYS A 49 1.08 0.73 -8.46
C CYS A 49 -0.06 0.65 -9.47
N GLY A 50 -0.65 1.80 -9.81
CA GLY A 50 -1.73 1.88 -10.81
C GLY A 50 -2.95 1.03 -10.41
N ASP A 51 -3.48 0.25 -11.36
CA ASP A 51 -4.81 -0.39 -11.31
C ASP A 51 -4.87 -1.86 -10.85
N PRO A 52 -4.57 -2.13 -9.57
CA PRO A 52 -3.20 -2.23 -9.11
C PRO A 52 -2.44 -3.36 -9.81
N ARG A 53 -1.33 -2.98 -10.45
CA ARG A 53 -0.24 -3.87 -10.82
C ARG A 53 0.68 -4.06 -9.62
N PHE A 54 0.87 -5.31 -9.24
CA PHE A 54 1.82 -5.74 -8.22
C PHE A 54 3.14 -6.19 -8.85
N ILE A 55 4.22 -6.04 -8.09
CA ILE A 55 5.50 -6.73 -8.31
C ILE A 55 5.74 -7.61 -7.09
N GLY A 56 5.90 -8.91 -7.31
CA GLY A 56 6.15 -9.90 -6.25
C GLY A 56 7.59 -9.89 -5.73
N GLY A 57 7.84 -10.64 -4.66
CA GLY A 57 9.19 -10.92 -4.14
C GLY A 57 10.07 -11.69 -5.12
N ASP A 58 9.45 -12.44 -6.04
CA ASP A 58 10.09 -13.13 -7.16
C ASP A 58 10.44 -12.20 -8.35
N GLY A 59 10.06 -10.91 -8.27
CA GLY A 59 10.28 -9.90 -9.30
C GLY A 59 9.29 -9.93 -10.46
N ASN A 60 8.33 -10.87 -10.47
CA ASN A 60 7.32 -10.93 -11.52
C ASN A 60 6.21 -9.90 -11.27
N ALA A 61 5.74 -9.30 -12.35
CA ALA A 61 4.62 -8.37 -12.30
C ALA A 61 3.31 -9.07 -12.63
N PHE A 62 2.26 -8.76 -11.87
CA PHE A 62 0.92 -9.32 -12.06
C PHE A 62 -0.15 -8.33 -11.59
N TYR A 63 -1.37 -8.52 -12.05
CA TYR A 63 -2.55 -7.76 -11.62
C TYR A 63 -3.35 -8.57 -10.63
N PHE A 64 -3.92 -7.91 -9.64
CA PHE A 64 -4.93 -8.50 -8.77
C PHE A 64 -6.16 -7.60 -8.77
N HIS A 65 -7.21 -8.06 -9.45
CA HIS A 65 -8.46 -7.31 -9.59
C HIS A 65 -9.40 -7.65 -8.44
N GLY A 66 -9.03 -7.22 -7.22
CA GLY A 66 -9.92 -7.27 -6.07
C GLY A 66 -11.18 -6.44 -6.34
N ARG A 67 -12.31 -6.84 -5.74
CA ARG A 67 -13.55 -6.05 -5.81
C ARG A 67 -13.35 -4.65 -5.22
N ARG A 68 -14.06 -3.65 -5.77
CA ARG A 68 -14.05 -2.30 -5.21
C ARG A 68 -14.72 -2.25 -3.83
N ASP A 69 -14.33 -1.25 -3.06
CA ASP A 69 -14.84 -0.95 -1.72
C ASP A 69 -14.71 -2.15 -0.76
N ALA A 70 -13.61 -2.88 -0.89
CA ALA A 70 -13.32 -4.08 -0.12
C ALA A 70 -11.84 -4.13 0.33
N ASP A 71 -11.60 -4.91 1.39
CA ASP A 71 -10.29 -5.04 2.02
C ASP A 71 -9.69 -6.42 1.72
N PHE A 72 -8.41 -6.44 1.33
CA PHE A 72 -7.70 -7.66 0.96
C PHE A 72 -6.37 -7.81 1.67
N CYS A 73 -6.08 -9.03 2.10
CA CYS A 73 -4.81 -9.41 2.67
C CYS A 73 -3.71 -9.50 1.61
N VAL A 74 -2.80 -8.52 1.63
CA VAL A 74 -1.67 -8.40 0.72
C VAL A 74 -0.49 -9.23 1.21
N VAL A 75 -0.23 -9.18 2.51
CA VAL A 75 0.82 -9.97 3.19
C VAL A 75 0.29 -10.45 4.52
N SER A 76 0.47 -11.73 4.83
CA SER A 76 0.29 -12.26 6.16
C SER A 76 1.40 -13.24 6.48
N ASP A 77 2.09 -12.96 7.56
CA ASP A 77 3.10 -13.80 8.19
C ASP A 77 2.85 -13.79 9.71
N ARG A 78 3.62 -14.56 10.49
CA ARG A 78 3.42 -14.71 11.94
C ARG A 78 3.33 -13.39 12.70
N ASP A 79 4.21 -12.45 12.37
CA ASP A 79 4.46 -11.20 13.11
C ASP A 79 4.20 -9.95 12.25
N LEU A 80 3.66 -10.13 11.04
CA LEU A 80 3.37 -9.06 10.10
C LEU A 80 2.11 -9.37 9.30
N HIS A 81 1.13 -8.47 9.33
CA HIS A 81 -0.06 -8.53 8.48
C HIS A 81 -0.26 -7.19 7.78
N ILE A 82 -0.53 -7.22 6.49
CA ILE A 82 -0.82 -6.05 5.68
C ILE A 82 -2.10 -6.31 4.90
N ASN A 83 -3.09 -5.47 5.16
CA ASN A 83 -4.30 -5.38 4.35
C ASN A 83 -4.26 -4.12 3.50
N ALA A 84 -4.92 -4.16 2.36
CA ALA A 84 -5.15 -3.03 1.48
C ALA A 84 -6.64 -2.83 1.23
N HIS A 85 -7.07 -1.57 1.33
CA HIS A 85 -8.40 -1.13 0.95
C HIS A 85 -8.42 -0.74 -0.53
N PHE A 86 -9.26 -1.43 -1.30
CA PHE A 86 -9.41 -1.20 -2.73
C PHE A 86 -10.58 -0.25 -2.96
N ILE A 87 -10.34 0.85 -3.65
CA ILE A 87 -11.37 1.68 -4.25
C ILE A 87 -11.54 1.30 -5.71
N GLY A 88 -12.64 1.69 -6.34
CA GLY A 88 -12.78 1.44 -7.76
C GLY A 88 -13.94 2.13 -8.43
N LYS A 89 -13.91 2.10 -9.76
CA LYS A 89 -14.96 2.62 -10.62
C LYS A 89 -15.42 1.50 -11.55
N SER A 90 -16.74 1.41 -11.73
CA SER A 90 -17.27 0.48 -12.73
C SER A 90 -16.86 0.92 -14.12
N GLY A 91 -16.50 -0.06 -14.95
CA GLY A 91 -16.07 0.18 -16.31
C GLY A 91 -17.08 1.01 -17.09
N HIS A 92 -16.57 1.94 -17.89
CA HIS A 92 -17.37 2.65 -18.89
C HIS A 92 -17.99 1.69 -19.92
N SER A 93 -19.03 2.14 -20.61
CA SER A 93 -19.85 1.37 -21.55
C SER A 93 -19.06 0.32 -22.36
N GLY A 94 -19.43 -0.96 -22.19
CA GLY A 94 -18.82 -2.10 -22.89
C GLY A 94 -17.69 -2.83 -22.15
N MET A 95 -17.30 -2.40 -20.95
CA MET A 95 -16.35 -3.13 -20.11
C MET A 95 -17.08 -3.90 -18.99
N SER A 96 -16.73 -5.18 -18.82
CA SER A 96 -17.34 -6.08 -17.82
C SER A 96 -16.62 -6.10 -16.46
N ARG A 97 -15.47 -5.43 -16.33
CA ARG A 97 -14.65 -5.41 -15.11
C ARG A 97 -14.68 -4.05 -14.42
N ASP A 98 -14.64 -4.07 -13.09
CA ASP A 98 -14.33 -2.88 -12.31
C ASP A 98 -12.81 -2.59 -12.41
N PHE A 99 -12.45 -1.31 -12.44
CA PHE A 99 -11.07 -0.87 -12.24
C PHE A 99 -10.90 -0.52 -10.78
N THR A 100 -9.83 -1.02 -10.18
CA THR A 100 -9.55 -0.79 -8.76
C THR A 100 -8.17 -0.21 -8.54
N TRP A 101 -8.01 0.48 -7.41
CA TRP A 101 -6.75 1.06 -6.94
C TRP A 101 -6.66 0.88 -5.43
N ILE A 102 -5.45 0.89 -4.87
CA ILE A 102 -5.25 0.83 -3.43
C ILE A 102 -5.35 2.24 -2.86
N GLN A 103 -6.38 2.54 -2.07
CA GLN A 103 -6.50 3.83 -1.39
C GLN A 103 -5.81 3.84 -0.04
N ALA A 104 -5.80 2.71 0.67
CA ALA A 104 -5.20 2.64 2.00
C ALA A 104 -4.60 1.27 2.25
N ILE A 105 -3.67 1.23 3.19
CA ILE A 105 -3.20 -0.01 3.81
C ILE A 105 -3.25 0.11 5.33
N ALA A 106 -3.46 -1.02 5.98
CA ALA A 106 -3.16 -1.16 7.39
C ALA A 106 -2.08 -2.21 7.58
N VAL A 107 -1.15 -1.92 8.49
CA VAL A 107 -0.08 -2.83 8.87
C VAL A 107 -0.24 -3.18 10.34
N LEU A 108 -0.33 -4.47 10.64
CA LEU A 108 -0.33 -5.01 11.98
C LEU A 108 1.01 -5.73 12.22
N PHE A 109 1.69 -5.37 13.29
CA PHE A 109 2.98 -5.94 13.67
C PHE A 109 3.21 -5.74 15.16
N ASP A 110 3.70 -6.75 15.88
CA ASP A 110 4.05 -6.65 17.32
C ASP A 110 2.98 -6.01 18.22
N GLY A 111 1.69 -6.19 17.89
CA GLY A 111 0.57 -5.55 18.60
C GLY A 111 0.33 -4.07 18.23
N HIS A 112 1.16 -3.47 17.39
CA HIS A 112 0.96 -2.16 16.80
C HIS A 112 0.07 -2.20 15.56
N ARG A 113 -0.58 -1.07 15.31
CA ARG A 113 -1.48 -0.85 14.17
C ARG A 113 -1.07 0.45 13.49
N LEU A 114 -0.67 0.36 12.23
CA LEU A 114 -0.34 1.50 11.39
C LEU A 114 -1.40 1.64 10.29
N TYR A 115 -1.85 2.86 10.05
CA TYR A 115 -2.68 3.22 8.90
C TYR A 115 -1.93 4.15 7.96
N LEU A 116 -2.02 3.87 6.66
CA LEU A 116 -1.54 4.73 5.59
C LEU A 116 -2.65 4.84 4.53
N GLY A 117 -3.12 6.04 4.22
CA GLY A 117 -4.21 6.25 3.26
C GLY A 117 -4.02 7.47 2.37
N ALA A 118 -4.43 7.39 1.11
CA ALA A 118 -4.55 8.55 0.24
C ALA A 118 -5.85 9.31 0.56
N ARG A 119 -5.75 10.60 0.86
CA ARG A 119 -6.90 11.49 1.07
C ARG A 119 -7.61 11.73 -0.26
N LYS A 120 -8.94 11.62 -0.25
CA LYS A 120 -9.77 11.98 -1.40
C LYS A 120 -9.70 13.51 -1.59
N THR A 121 -9.42 13.96 -2.80
CA THR A 121 -9.40 15.38 -3.16
C THR A 121 -10.17 15.62 -4.45
N GLY A 122 -10.99 16.67 -4.49
CA GLY A 122 -11.74 17.05 -5.70
C GLY A 122 -10.91 17.78 -6.75
N THR A 123 -9.77 18.35 -6.35
CA THR A 123 -8.78 18.92 -7.27
C THR A 123 -7.41 18.56 -6.73
N TRP A 124 -6.59 17.90 -7.53
CA TRP A 124 -5.23 17.58 -7.12
C TRP A 124 -4.39 18.85 -7.05
N ASP A 125 -3.75 19.08 -5.90
CA ASP A 125 -2.85 20.19 -5.66
C ASP A 125 -1.58 19.64 -5.00
N ASP A 126 -0.44 19.70 -5.70
CA ASP A 126 0.84 19.20 -5.19
C ASP A 126 1.30 19.92 -3.91
N ALA A 127 0.74 21.11 -3.60
CA ALA A 127 1.04 21.85 -2.38
C ALA A 127 0.24 21.38 -1.15
N VAL A 128 -0.78 20.53 -1.35
CA VAL A 128 -1.64 19.99 -0.29
C VAL A 128 -1.19 18.58 0.10
N GLU A 129 -1.32 18.25 1.38
CA GLU A 129 -1.05 16.92 1.92
C GLU A 129 -2.17 15.94 1.54
N HIS A 130 -1.84 14.96 0.69
CA HIS A 130 -2.77 13.91 0.24
C HIS A 130 -2.53 12.57 0.90
N LEU A 131 -1.60 12.47 1.85
CA LEU A 131 -1.33 11.25 2.61
C LEU A 131 -1.83 11.42 4.05
N ASP A 132 -2.61 10.45 4.51
CA ASP A 132 -3.07 10.33 5.89
C ASP A 132 -2.29 9.20 6.56
N ILE A 133 -1.56 9.55 7.60
CA ILE A 133 -0.74 8.61 8.38
C ILE A 133 -1.24 8.66 9.81
N THR A 134 -1.44 7.49 10.40
CA THR A 134 -1.69 7.40 11.83
C THR A 134 -0.69 6.44 12.43
N LEU A 135 0.37 7.03 13.00
CA LEU A 135 1.37 6.40 13.86
C LEU A 135 1.90 7.51 14.78
N ASP A 136 1.56 7.47 16.07
CA ASP A 136 2.03 8.43 17.09
C ASP A 136 1.86 9.95 16.77
N GLY A 137 1.01 10.30 15.81
CA GLY A 137 0.60 11.69 15.53
C GLY A 137 1.50 12.52 14.61
N GLU A 138 2.42 11.92 13.84
CA GLU A 138 3.26 12.66 12.87
C GLU A 138 2.68 12.70 11.44
N HIS A 139 2.86 13.84 10.76
CA HIS A 139 2.38 14.11 9.39
C HIS A 139 3.56 14.14 8.40
N ALA A 140 3.37 13.57 7.20
CA ALA A 140 4.35 13.61 6.11
C ALA A 140 3.73 14.21 4.83
N THR A 141 4.56 14.85 3.99
CA THR A 141 4.19 15.27 2.63
C THR A 141 3.92 14.05 1.74
N ASN A 142 3.40 14.24 0.52
CA ASN A 142 2.81 13.24 -0.42
C ASN A 142 3.53 11.89 -0.65
N GLY A 143 4.68 11.63 -0.02
CA GLY A 143 5.22 10.29 0.21
C GLY A 143 5.87 10.09 1.58
N VAL A 144 5.66 8.94 2.20
CA VAL A 144 6.31 8.53 3.46
C VAL A 144 7.11 7.24 3.30
N LEU A 145 8.21 7.11 4.04
CA LEU A 145 8.86 5.84 4.32
C LEU A 145 8.60 5.49 5.79
N VAL A 146 7.87 4.40 6.03
CA VAL A 146 7.79 3.78 7.35
C VAL A 146 8.74 2.59 7.36
N ALA A 147 9.67 2.54 8.31
CA ALA A 147 10.64 1.47 8.44
C ALA A 147 10.69 0.97 9.88
N VAL A 148 10.43 -0.32 10.07
CA VAL A 148 10.59 -1.03 11.34
C VAL A 148 11.84 -1.89 11.21
N ALA A 149 12.88 -1.51 11.96
CA ALA A 149 14.19 -2.13 11.87
C ALA A 149 14.12 -3.66 12.04
N GLY A 150 14.69 -4.37 11.07
CA GLY A 150 14.73 -5.84 11.09
C GLY A 150 13.41 -6.53 10.76
N LYS A 151 12.37 -5.80 10.34
CA LYS A 151 11.07 -6.37 9.97
C LYS A 151 10.67 -6.00 8.55
N PHE A 152 10.38 -4.74 8.31
CA PHE A 152 9.91 -4.27 7.02
C PHE A 152 10.13 -2.77 6.84
N SER A 153 10.09 -2.33 5.59
CA SER A 153 9.85 -0.94 5.25
C SER A 153 8.80 -0.83 4.16
N VAL A 154 7.88 0.10 4.32
CA VAL A 154 6.91 0.48 3.29
C VAL A 154 7.13 1.93 2.90
N ARG A 155 7.30 2.18 1.61
CA ARG A 155 7.20 3.51 1.04
C ARG A 155 5.83 3.65 0.40
N ALA A 156 5.10 4.69 0.78
CA ALA A 156 3.77 4.97 0.26
C ALA A 156 3.73 6.40 -0.27
N ASN A 157 3.36 6.55 -1.55
CA ASN A 157 3.17 7.84 -2.20
C ASN A 157 1.70 7.99 -2.60
N ALA A 158 1.07 9.08 -2.19
CA ALA A 158 -0.26 9.43 -2.68
C ALA A 158 -0.12 10.06 -4.06
N VAL A 159 -0.85 9.55 -5.05
CA VAL A 159 -0.86 10.06 -6.42
C VAL A 159 -2.29 10.21 -6.93
N PRO A 160 -2.58 11.17 -7.83
CA PRO A 160 -3.88 11.31 -8.44
C PRO A 160 -4.06 10.28 -9.55
N ILE A 161 -5.30 9.85 -9.78
CA ILE A 161 -5.65 9.22 -11.05
C ILE A 161 -5.78 10.34 -12.10
N THR A 162 -4.88 10.37 -13.08
CA THR A 162 -4.85 11.47 -14.04
C THR A 162 -5.87 11.29 -15.17
N GLY A 163 -6.33 12.39 -15.77
CA GLY A 163 -7.19 12.34 -16.95
C GLY A 163 -6.53 11.63 -18.14
N GLU A 164 -5.20 11.73 -18.27
CA GLU A 164 -4.44 11.02 -19.30
C GLU A 164 -4.41 9.50 -19.05
N GLU A 165 -4.16 9.07 -17.82
CA GLU A 165 -4.24 7.66 -17.43
C GLU A 165 -5.66 7.11 -17.68
N SER A 166 -6.68 7.84 -17.25
CA SER A 166 -8.09 7.53 -17.53
C SER A 166 -8.38 7.41 -19.03
N ARG A 167 -7.78 8.26 -19.88
CA ARG A 167 -7.96 8.21 -21.33
C ARG A 167 -7.29 6.99 -21.95
N VAL A 168 -6.07 6.66 -21.52
CA VAL A 168 -5.28 5.53 -22.04
C VAL A 168 -5.91 4.20 -21.62
N HIS A 169 -6.30 4.09 -20.34
CA HIS A 169 -6.85 2.85 -19.76
C HIS A 169 -8.37 2.77 -19.80
N ARG A 170 -9.03 3.84 -20.28
CA ARG A 170 -10.50 3.98 -20.39
C ARG A 170 -11.23 3.84 -19.05
N TYR A 171 -10.62 4.26 -17.96
CA TYR A 171 -11.24 4.21 -16.62
C TYR A 171 -12.55 4.99 -16.57
N GLY A 172 -12.68 6.06 -17.35
CA GLY A 172 -13.86 6.93 -17.35
C GLY A 172 -13.92 7.87 -16.15
N VAL A 173 -12.77 8.21 -15.55
CA VAL A 173 -12.63 9.24 -14.51
C VAL A 173 -13.09 10.59 -15.08
N THR A 174 -13.98 11.28 -14.36
CA THR A 174 -14.50 12.61 -14.65
C THR A 174 -13.94 13.63 -13.66
N ALA A 175 -14.19 14.92 -13.90
CA ALA A 175 -13.77 15.98 -12.97
C ALA A 175 -14.43 15.87 -11.57
N ASP A 176 -15.51 15.11 -11.43
CA ASP A 176 -16.20 14.88 -10.16
C ASP A 176 -15.62 13.68 -9.38
N ASP A 177 -14.77 12.88 -10.01
CA ASP A 177 -14.14 11.72 -9.39
C ASP A 177 -12.91 12.17 -8.57
N CYS A 178 -13.12 12.38 -7.26
CA CYS A 178 -12.10 12.77 -6.29
C CYS A 178 -11.13 11.63 -5.91
N LEU A 179 -10.53 10.96 -6.89
CA LEU A 179 -9.81 9.70 -6.68
C LEU A 179 -8.29 9.90 -6.61
N ALA A 180 -7.72 9.58 -5.45
CA ALA A 180 -6.29 9.42 -5.23
C ALA A 180 -6.02 8.00 -4.74
N HIS A 181 -4.86 7.46 -5.10
CA HIS A 181 -4.44 6.13 -4.69
C HIS A 181 -2.99 6.15 -4.20
N LEU A 182 -2.57 5.03 -3.63
CA LEU A 182 -1.22 4.80 -3.17
C LEU A 182 -0.42 4.07 -4.24
N GLU A 183 0.79 4.55 -4.45
CA GLU A 183 1.90 3.76 -5.00
C GLU A 183 2.74 3.26 -3.83
N LEU A 184 2.91 1.95 -3.75
CA LEU A 184 3.50 1.26 -2.61
C LEU A 184 4.77 0.54 -3.06
N ALA A 185 5.85 0.70 -2.31
CA ALA A 185 7.02 -0.15 -2.39
C ALA A 185 7.24 -0.84 -1.04
N PHE A 186 7.26 -2.17 -1.06
CA PHE A 186 7.50 -3.00 0.09
C PHE A 186 8.93 -3.55 0.07
N LYS A 187 9.51 -3.61 1.26
CA LYS A 187 10.70 -4.40 1.52
C LYS A 187 10.49 -5.11 2.84
N PHE A 188 10.79 -6.40 2.88
CA PHE A 188 10.70 -7.20 4.08
C PHE A 188 12.08 -7.78 4.40
N ASP A 189 12.46 -7.72 5.68
CA ASP A 189 13.76 -8.17 6.16
C ASP A 189 13.68 -9.53 6.89
N ALA A 190 12.49 -9.91 7.39
CA ALA A 190 12.33 -11.09 8.25
C ALA A 190 11.02 -11.88 7.99
N LEU A 191 10.63 -12.05 6.72
CA LEU A 191 9.54 -12.96 6.38
C LEU A 191 9.94 -14.41 6.63
N THR A 192 8.97 -15.23 7.02
CA THR A 192 9.10 -16.67 7.18
C THR A 192 8.70 -17.40 5.90
N ASP A 193 9.11 -18.65 5.75
CA ASP A 193 8.72 -19.48 4.60
C ASP A 193 7.20 -19.81 4.57
N ASP A 194 6.44 -19.48 5.61
CA ASP A 194 4.98 -19.66 5.66
C ASP A 194 4.21 -18.37 5.29
N VAL A 195 4.91 -17.31 4.87
CA VAL A 195 4.27 -16.04 4.46
C VAL A 195 3.26 -16.27 3.33
N HIS A 196 2.10 -15.62 3.43
CA HIS A 196 1.02 -15.69 2.44
C HIS A 196 0.43 -14.31 2.16
N GLY A 197 -0.65 -14.27 1.38
CA GLY A 197 -1.33 -13.06 0.90
C GLY A 197 -1.11 -12.86 -0.59
N VAL A 198 -1.77 -11.88 -1.19
CA VAL A 198 -1.68 -11.59 -2.64
C VAL A 198 -0.21 -11.47 -3.08
N VAL A 199 0.56 -10.67 -2.37
CA VAL A 199 1.99 -10.46 -2.64
C VAL A 199 2.85 -11.34 -1.74
N GLY A 200 2.47 -11.54 -0.48
CA GLY A 200 3.30 -12.24 0.49
C GLY A 200 3.70 -13.65 0.04
N GLN A 201 2.78 -14.41 -0.57
CA GLN A 201 3.08 -15.75 -1.05
C GLN A 201 4.24 -15.79 -2.07
N THR A 202 4.45 -14.71 -2.83
CA THR A 202 5.51 -14.61 -3.85
C THR A 202 6.93 -14.49 -3.27
N TYR A 203 7.05 -14.30 -1.95
CA TYR A 203 8.34 -14.28 -1.25
C TYR A 203 8.82 -15.67 -0.82
N ARG A 204 7.96 -16.69 -0.90
CA ARG A 204 8.34 -18.05 -0.52
C ARG A 204 9.27 -18.66 -1.54
N SER A 205 10.27 -19.40 -1.06
CA SER A 205 11.24 -20.10 -1.93
C SER A 205 10.61 -21.23 -2.75
N ASP A 206 9.50 -21.79 -2.30
CA ASP A 206 8.74 -22.85 -2.95
C ASP A 206 7.50 -22.34 -3.72
N TYR A 207 7.33 -21.02 -3.83
CA TYR A 207 6.21 -20.45 -4.57
C TYR A 207 6.33 -20.73 -6.07
N VAL A 208 5.22 -21.20 -6.65
CA VAL A 208 5.08 -21.44 -8.08
C VAL A 208 4.01 -20.50 -8.62
N ASN A 209 4.36 -19.72 -9.64
CA ASN A 209 3.41 -18.84 -10.30
C ASN A 209 2.29 -19.64 -10.97
N HIS A 210 1.04 -19.30 -10.63
CA HIS A 210 -0.17 -19.93 -11.19
C HIS A 210 -0.85 -19.09 -12.28
N PHE A 211 -0.27 -17.95 -12.63
CA PHE A 211 -0.71 -17.09 -13.73
C PHE A 211 0.25 -17.19 -14.92
N ASP A 212 -0.26 -16.89 -16.12
CA ASP A 212 0.58 -16.84 -17.33
C ASP A 212 1.47 -15.60 -17.32
N VAL A 213 2.73 -15.77 -16.94
CA VAL A 213 3.76 -14.73 -16.92
C VAL A 213 4.06 -14.12 -18.30
N ARG A 214 3.65 -14.77 -19.40
CA ARG A 214 3.82 -14.27 -20.77
C ARG A 214 2.63 -13.45 -21.26
N ALA A 215 1.51 -13.48 -20.54
CA ALA A 215 0.35 -12.66 -20.88
C ALA A 215 0.72 -11.18 -20.80
N SER A 216 0.10 -10.36 -21.64
CA SER A 216 0.28 -8.90 -21.56
C SER A 216 -0.24 -8.32 -20.24
N MET A 217 -1.17 -9.02 -19.58
CA MET A 217 -1.71 -8.69 -18.26
C MET A 217 -1.82 -9.98 -17.42
N PRO A 218 -0.71 -10.50 -16.87
CA PRO A 218 -0.75 -11.67 -15.99
C PRO A 218 -1.62 -11.34 -14.78
N THR A 219 -2.65 -12.14 -14.51
CA THR A 219 -3.64 -11.82 -13.46
C THR A 219 -3.67 -12.93 -12.42
N MET A 220 -3.52 -12.54 -11.16
CA MET A 220 -3.73 -13.40 -10.00
C MET A 220 -5.21 -13.41 -9.64
N GLY A 221 -5.81 -14.61 -9.61
CA GLY A 221 -7.17 -14.82 -9.13
C GLY A 221 -7.24 -14.97 -7.61
N GLY A 222 -8.39 -15.42 -7.11
CA GLY A 222 -8.57 -15.76 -5.69
C GLY A 222 -9.06 -14.61 -4.81
N ASP A 223 -9.87 -13.69 -5.34
CA ASP A 223 -10.51 -12.59 -4.57
C ASP A 223 -11.07 -13.06 -3.21
N ALA A 224 -11.87 -14.13 -3.22
CA ALA A 224 -12.45 -14.71 -2.01
C ALA A 224 -11.40 -15.26 -1.02
N THR A 225 -10.24 -15.72 -1.50
CA THR A 225 -9.14 -16.24 -0.68
C THR A 225 -8.51 -15.13 0.16
N PHE A 226 -8.39 -13.93 -0.41
CA PHE A 226 -7.68 -12.81 0.21
C PHE A 226 -8.59 -11.78 0.87
N THR A 227 -9.91 -11.88 0.70
CA THR A 227 -10.87 -10.97 1.32
C THR A 227 -10.74 -11.00 2.85
N THR A 228 -10.85 -9.83 3.48
CA THR A 228 -10.89 -9.64 4.93
C THR A 228 -12.19 -8.94 5.33
N SER A 229 -12.59 -9.06 6.60
CA SER A 229 -13.81 -8.39 7.08
C SER A 229 -13.66 -6.88 7.28
N SER A 230 -12.43 -6.41 7.50
CA SER A 230 -12.09 -4.99 7.58
C SER A 230 -10.59 -4.78 7.39
N LEU A 231 -10.21 -3.53 7.10
CA LEU A 231 -8.82 -3.13 6.91
C LEU A 231 -7.89 -3.57 8.06
N PHE A 232 -8.35 -3.62 9.31
CA PHE A 232 -7.54 -4.08 10.45
C PHE A 232 -7.82 -5.52 10.89
N ALA A 233 -8.62 -6.30 10.16
CA ALA A 233 -8.90 -7.68 10.49
C ALA A 233 -7.87 -8.62 9.84
N ALA A 234 -7.24 -9.47 10.64
CA ALA A 234 -6.33 -10.51 10.17
C ALA A 234 -7.05 -11.84 9.96
N ASP A 235 -8.13 -11.84 9.17
CA ASP A 235 -9.10 -12.94 9.08
C ASP A 235 -9.32 -13.50 7.66
N CYS A 236 -8.42 -13.18 6.72
CA CYS A 236 -8.46 -13.83 5.40
C CYS A 236 -8.21 -15.34 5.53
N SER A 237 -8.67 -16.11 4.55
CA SER A 237 -8.54 -17.59 4.56
C SER A 237 -7.08 -18.08 4.63
N VAL A 238 -6.13 -17.23 4.24
CA VAL A 238 -4.69 -17.52 4.22
C VAL A 238 -3.94 -16.77 5.33
N ALA A 239 -4.64 -16.27 6.34
CA ALA A 239 -4.00 -15.56 7.44
C ALA A 239 -2.99 -16.48 8.16
N ARG A 240 -1.87 -15.88 8.55
CA ARG A 240 -0.78 -16.47 9.34
C ARG A 240 -0.46 -15.64 10.58
N TYR A 241 -1.02 -14.43 10.65
CA TYR A 241 -0.76 -13.47 11.70
C TYR A 241 -1.37 -13.89 13.02
N GLY A 242 -0.59 -13.82 14.10
CA GLY A 242 -1.06 -14.18 15.44
C GLY A 242 -1.37 -15.67 15.62
N VAL A 243 -1.14 -16.51 14.61
CA VAL A 243 -1.25 -17.96 14.72
C VAL A 243 -0.06 -18.43 15.56
N SER A 244 -0.26 -18.51 16.86
CA SER A 244 0.66 -19.17 17.76
C SER A 244 0.75 -20.63 17.30
N ARG A 245 1.92 -21.08 16.85
CA ARG A 245 2.17 -22.52 16.66
C ARG A 245 2.09 -23.17 18.03
N GLY A 246 0.94 -23.71 18.37
CA GLY A 246 0.73 -24.43 19.62
C GLY A 246 -0.67 -25.00 19.67
N ASN A 247 -0.75 -26.31 19.50
CA ASN A 247 -1.84 -27.11 20.02
C ASN A 247 -2.12 -26.66 21.47
N ASP A 248 -3.28 -26.04 21.71
CA ASP A 248 -4.12 -26.15 22.91
C ASP A 248 -5.08 -24.96 22.98
N GLY A 249 -6.37 -25.27 23.07
CA GLY A 249 -7.44 -24.30 23.15
C GLY A 249 -7.30 -23.40 24.39
N ALA A 250 -7.19 -22.10 24.15
CA ALA A 250 -7.55 -21.08 25.13
C ALA A 250 -8.09 -19.87 24.35
N ALA A 251 -9.39 -19.62 24.51
CA ALA A 251 -10.01 -18.39 24.06
C ALA A 251 -9.38 -17.22 24.83
N VAL A 252 -8.68 -16.32 24.15
CA VAL A 252 -8.25 -15.05 24.74
C VAL A 252 -9.40 -14.06 24.55
N GLN A 253 -10.16 -13.86 25.62
CA GLN A 253 -11.08 -12.72 25.73
C GLN A 253 -10.24 -11.44 25.86
N SER A 254 -10.50 -10.49 24.97
CA SER A 254 -9.94 -9.14 25.05
C SER A 254 -10.67 -8.36 26.15
N GLU A 255 -10.08 -8.32 27.33
CA GLU A 255 -10.40 -7.29 28.32
C GLU A 255 -9.38 -6.16 28.21
N LEU A 256 -9.82 -5.00 27.72
CA LEU A 256 -9.27 -3.74 28.21
C LEU A 256 -10.42 -2.72 28.33
N ALA A 257 -11.07 -2.79 29.48
CA ALA A 257 -11.80 -1.68 30.04
C ALA A 257 -10.80 -0.61 30.50
N GLY A 258 -10.72 0.48 29.75
CA GLY A 258 -10.03 1.70 30.15
C GLY A 258 -10.83 2.89 29.63
N THR A 259 -11.72 3.41 30.46
CA THR A 259 -12.48 4.64 30.20
C THR A 259 -11.53 5.81 29.93
N VAL A 260 -11.54 6.33 28.70
CA VAL A 260 -10.93 7.62 28.36
C VAL A 260 -12.04 8.65 28.21
N THR A 261 -12.12 9.58 29.15
CA THR A 261 -13.00 10.75 29.08
C THR A 261 -12.34 11.85 28.26
N CYS A 262 -12.97 12.25 27.15
CA CYS A 262 -12.58 13.45 26.39
C CYS A 262 -13.40 14.65 26.87
N ALA A 263 -12.74 15.68 27.41
CA ALA A 263 -13.33 16.99 27.61
C ALA A 263 -13.35 17.72 26.26
N SER A 264 -14.55 17.93 25.70
CA SER A 264 -14.74 18.75 24.50
C SER A 264 -14.71 20.23 24.86
N GLY A 265 -13.73 20.93 24.32
CA GLY A 265 -13.75 22.38 24.17
C GLY A 265 -13.03 22.72 22.88
N MET A 266 -13.81 23.11 21.85
CA MET A 266 -13.50 24.16 20.87
C MET A 266 -14.47 24.07 19.69
N ASP A 267 -15.29 25.12 19.58
CA ASP A 267 -16.15 25.44 18.46
C ASP A 267 -15.35 25.51 17.13
N GLY A 268 -15.89 24.87 16.08
CA GLY A 268 -15.36 24.99 14.73
C GLY A 268 -16.29 24.35 13.70
N LYS A 269 -16.86 25.18 12.83
CA LYS A 269 -17.93 24.83 11.88
C LYS A 269 -17.52 23.74 10.89
N ARG A 270 -18.39 22.73 10.78
CA ARG A 270 -18.38 21.63 9.80
C ARG A 270 -18.61 22.20 8.38
N VAL A 271 -17.70 21.93 7.43
CA VAL A 271 -17.92 22.26 6.01
C VAL A 271 -18.61 21.09 5.33
N MET A 272 -19.82 21.33 4.80
CA MET A 272 -20.58 20.38 3.99
C MET A 272 -20.10 20.42 2.54
N CYS A 273 -19.84 19.26 1.95
CA CYS A 273 -19.81 19.12 0.48
C CYS A 273 -21.25 19.24 -0.04
N LYS A 274 -21.52 20.20 -0.93
CA LYS A 274 -22.78 20.28 -1.67
C LYS A 274 -22.61 19.62 -3.04
N LYS A 275 -23.71 18.97 -3.46
CA LYS A 275 -23.95 18.29 -4.74
C LYS A 275 -23.59 19.14 -5.95
#